data_AF-A0A914TZM2-F1
#
_entry.id   AF-A0A914TZM2-F1
#
_cell.length_a   1.000
_cell.length_b   1.000
_cell.length_c   1.000
_cell.angle_alpha   90.00
_cell.angle_beta   90.00
_cell.angle_gamma   90.00
#
_symmetry.space_group_name_H-M   'P 1'
#
loop_
_entity.id
_entity.type
_entity.pdbx_description
1 polymer ?
#
loop_
_entity_poly.entity_id
_entity_poly.type
_entity_poly.pdbx_seq_one_letter_code
_entity_poly.pdbx_strand_id
1 'polypeptide(L)'
;MLNFNFLMVVILNLFILKSAVCSSSNDPINNKYEIGTEIVTASIRKIQDSCIFNNDLLFMHRIAFHEATDGNDLINVWNTEKGHSGIWQNNALVLEALQNSNNSLTENQRIDMSENLQINITDFNWESGDLEIPLNSAAIARMFISTFENSLIPFDLAGQARFWVSL
;
A
#
# COMPACT_ATOMS: atom_id res chain seq x y z
N MET A 1 1.45 -50.39 38.33
CA MET A 1 0.98 -49.12 38.92
C MET A 1 1.71 -47.98 38.23
N LEU A 2 1.04 -47.25 37.34
CA LEU A 2 1.61 -46.04 36.74
C LEU A 2 1.68 -44.96 37.83
N ASN A 3 2.85 -44.36 37.97
CA ASN A 3 3.15 -43.38 39.01
C ASN A 3 2.37 -42.08 38.71
N PHE A 4 1.53 -41.63 39.64
CA PHE A 4 0.61 -40.49 39.47
C PHE A 4 1.37 -39.19 39.09
N ASN A 5 2.62 -39.07 39.53
CA ASN A 5 3.53 -37.99 39.17
C ASN A 5 3.94 -38.00 37.68
N PHE A 6 3.98 -39.15 37.03
CA PHE A 6 4.33 -39.27 35.62
C PHE A 6 3.19 -38.80 34.71
N LEU A 7 1.93 -39.08 35.09
CA LEU A 7 0.76 -38.65 34.35
C LEU A 7 0.57 -37.12 34.40
N MET A 8 0.88 -36.49 35.54
CA MET A 8 0.73 -35.04 35.71
C MET A 8 1.76 -34.23 34.90
N VAL A 9 3.00 -34.73 34.77
CA VAL A 9 4.04 -34.11 33.94
C VAL A 9 3.71 -34.19 32.45
N VAL A 10 3.10 -35.28 31.99
CA VAL A 10 2.67 -35.43 30.58
C VAL A 10 1.51 -34.49 30.26
N ILE A 11 0.55 -34.33 31.16
CA ILE A 11 -0.59 -33.42 30.98
C ILE A 11 -0.16 -31.95 31.02
N LEU A 12 0.81 -31.59 31.88
CA LEU A 12 1.35 -30.23 31.94
C LEU A 12 2.14 -29.86 30.67
N ASN A 13 2.86 -30.81 30.07
CA ASN A 13 3.56 -30.59 28.79
C ASN A 13 2.62 -30.53 27.58
N LEU A 14 1.46 -31.21 27.62
CA LEU A 14 0.43 -31.12 26.58
C LEU A 14 -0.31 -29.77 26.56
N PHE A 15 -0.33 -29.04 27.68
CA PHE A 15 -0.93 -27.71 27.76
C PHE A 15 -0.01 -26.58 27.28
N ILE A 16 1.31 -26.77 27.29
CA ILE A 16 2.29 -25.74 26.87
C ILE A 16 2.43 -25.68 25.32
N LEU A 17 2.00 -26.71 24.59
CA LEU A 17 2.04 -26.77 23.12
C LEU A 17 0.81 -26.17 22.42
N LYS A 18 -0.13 -25.59 23.16
CA LYS A 18 -1.22 -24.76 22.61
C LYS A 18 -0.91 -23.27 22.66
N SER A 19 0.36 -22.89 22.64
CA SER A 19 0.76 -21.52 22.36
C SER A 19 0.32 -21.16 20.94
N ALA A 20 -0.49 -20.11 20.88
CA ALA A 20 -1.10 -19.53 19.70
C ALA A 20 -0.15 -19.50 18.50
N VAL A 21 -0.45 -20.31 17.48
CA VAL A 21 -0.17 -19.90 16.10
C VAL A 21 -1.14 -18.77 15.83
N CYS A 22 -0.76 -17.56 16.22
CA CYS A 22 -1.33 -16.37 15.61
C CYS A 22 -0.81 -16.43 14.17
N SER A 23 -1.60 -16.99 13.26
CA SER A 23 -1.36 -16.77 11.84
C SER A 23 -1.48 -15.27 11.67
N SER A 24 -0.34 -14.58 11.59
CA SER A 24 -0.28 -13.28 10.93
C SER A 24 -0.86 -13.51 9.55
N SER A 25 -2.15 -13.20 9.39
CA SER A 25 -2.77 -13.09 8.08
C SER A 25 -1.96 -12.03 7.36
N ASN A 26 -1.05 -12.44 6.45
CA ASN A 26 -0.37 -11.49 5.58
C ASN A 26 -1.45 -10.75 4.81
N ASP A 27 -1.66 -9.48 5.18
CA ASP A 27 -2.67 -8.64 4.56
C ASP A 27 -2.43 -8.60 3.04
N PRO A 28 -3.38 -9.02 2.20
CA PRO A 28 -3.20 -9.12 0.76
C PRO A 28 -2.67 -7.84 0.11
N ILE A 29 -2.98 -6.66 0.67
CA ILE A 29 -2.48 -5.39 0.14
C ILE A 29 -0.95 -5.23 0.24
N ASN A 30 -0.28 -6.06 1.06
CA ASN A 30 1.18 -6.09 1.23
C ASN A 30 1.87 -7.18 0.39
N ASN A 31 1.10 -8.01 -0.32
CA ASN A 31 1.64 -9.04 -1.17
C ASN A 31 1.70 -8.55 -2.62
N LYS A 32 2.81 -8.82 -3.29
CA LYS A 32 2.95 -8.53 -4.72
C LYS A 32 1.89 -9.27 -5.53
N TYR A 33 1.50 -8.65 -6.64
CA TYR A 33 0.62 -9.23 -7.65
C TYR A 33 -0.83 -9.43 -7.20
N GLU A 34 -1.18 -9.03 -5.97
CA GLU A 34 -2.58 -8.95 -5.55
C GLU A 34 -3.26 -7.82 -6.32
N ILE A 35 -4.46 -8.10 -6.84
CA ILE A 35 -5.20 -7.22 -7.75
C ILE A 35 -6.70 -7.28 -7.49
N GLY A 36 -7.43 -6.40 -8.15
CA GLY A 36 -8.88 -6.35 -8.11
C GLY A 36 -9.40 -5.22 -7.23
N THR A 37 -10.67 -4.89 -7.45
CA THR A 37 -11.36 -3.76 -6.78
C THR A 37 -11.32 -3.84 -5.25
N GLU A 38 -11.37 -5.06 -4.67
CA GLU A 38 -11.27 -5.26 -3.23
C GLU A 38 -9.87 -4.90 -2.70
N ILE A 39 -8.81 -5.28 -3.41
CA ILE A 39 -7.42 -4.95 -3.07
C ILE A 39 -7.20 -3.44 -3.19
N VAL A 40 -7.66 -2.83 -4.28
CA VAL A 40 -7.62 -1.37 -4.48
C VAL A 40 -8.34 -0.66 -3.33
N THR A 41 -9.56 -1.08 -3.01
CA THR A 41 -10.36 -0.48 -1.94
C THR A 41 -9.67 -0.63 -0.58
N ALA A 42 -9.10 -1.79 -0.29
CA ALA A 42 -8.39 -2.04 0.96
C ALA A 42 -7.12 -1.20 1.08
N SER A 43 -6.31 -1.09 0.02
CA SER A 43 -5.11 -0.24 0.00
C SER A 43 -5.44 1.23 0.23
N ILE A 44 -6.46 1.75 -0.48
CA ILE A 44 -6.87 3.15 -0.34
C ILE A 44 -7.43 3.39 1.08
N ARG A 45 -8.28 2.49 1.61
CA ARG A 45 -8.80 2.61 2.98
C ARG A 45 -7.68 2.60 4.01
N LYS A 46 -6.68 1.72 3.87
CA LYS A 46 -5.53 1.65 4.78
C LYS A 46 -4.78 2.99 4.84
N ILE A 47 -4.56 3.63 3.68
CA ILE A 47 -3.96 4.96 3.59
C ILE A 47 -4.87 6.02 4.21
N GLN A 48 -6.18 5.97 3.95
CA GLN A 48 -7.12 6.92 4.53
C GLN A 48 -7.15 6.83 6.06
N ASP A 49 -7.20 5.63 6.61
CA ASP A 49 -7.27 5.37 8.05
C ASP A 49 -6.01 5.87 8.78
N SER A 50 -4.88 6.01 8.07
CA SER A 50 -3.67 6.62 8.60
C SER A 50 -3.78 8.14 8.82
N CYS A 51 -4.76 8.81 8.20
CA CYS A 51 -4.99 10.26 8.27
C CYS A 51 -3.81 11.14 7.82
N ILE A 52 -2.83 10.56 7.10
CA ILE A 52 -1.63 11.25 6.62
C ILE A 52 -1.95 12.24 5.48
N PHE A 53 -2.98 11.92 4.71
CA PHE A 53 -3.40 12.66 3.53
C PHE A 53 -4.88 13.06 3.58
N ASN A 54 -5.25 14.10 2.84
CA ASN A 54 -6.65 14.52 2.68
C ASN A 54 -7.49 13.44 1.97
N ASN A 55 -8.80 13.39 2.27
CA ASN A 55 -9.71 12.40 1.71
C ASN A 55 -9.94 12.59 0.20
N ASP A 56 -9.46 11.64 -0.58
CA ASP A 56 -9.58 11.59 -2.04
C ASP A 56 -9.81 10.17 -2.58
N LEU A 57 -10.49 9.33 -1.78
CA LEU A 57 -10.78 7.93 -2.07
C LEU A 57 -11.24 7.68 -3.50
N LEU A 58 -12.23 8.46 -3.93
CA LEU A 58 -12.87 8.28 -5.23
C LEU A 58 -11.92 8.62 -6.38
N PHE A 59 -11.02 9.57 -6.19
CA PHE A 59 -10.03 9.92 -7.19
C PHE A 59 -8.97 8.83 -7.31
N MET A 60 -8.42 8.36 -6.19
CA MET A 60 -7.47 7.24 -6.16
C MET A 60 -8.04 5.99 -6.82
N HIS A 61 -9.32 5.68 -6.59
CA HIS A 61 -9.98 4.54 -7.22
C HIS A 61 -10.20 4.76 -8.73
N ARG A 62 -10.52 5.98 -9.16
CA ARG A 62 -10.67 6.30 -10.59
C ARG A 62 -9.35 6.18 -11.34
N ILE A 63 -8.24 6.56 -10.73
CA ILE A 63 -6.90 6.36 -11.30
C ILE A 63 -6.63 4.86 -11.44
N ALA A 64 -6.79 4.07 -10.37
CA ALA A 64 -6.58 2.61 -10.42
C ALA A 64 -7.40 1.92 -11.52
N PHE A 65 -8.65 2.34 -11.68
CA PHE A 65 -9.52 1.83 -12.74
C PHE A 65 -9.07 2.27 -14.14
N HIS A 66 -8.70 3.55 -14.29
CA HIS A 66 -8.27 4.10 -15.58
C HIS A 66 -6.95 3.49 -16.07
N GLU A 67 -5.98 3.37 -15.17
CA GLU A 67 -4.62 2.93 -15.47
C GLU A 67 -4.52 1.42 -15.66
N ALA A 68 -5.24 0.63 -14.85
CA ALA A 68 -5.05 -0.81 -14.81
C ALA A 68 -6.34 -1.63 -14.63
N THR A 69 -7.53 -1.03 -14.77
CA THR A 69 -8.82 -1.70 -14.47
C THR A 69 -8.81 -2.34 -13.08
N ASP A 70 -8.40 -1.58 -12.06
CA ASP A 70 -8.18 -2.05 -10.68
C ASP A 70 -7.18 -3.20 -10.57
N GLY A 71 -6.19 -3.24 -11.46
CA GLY A 71 -5.18 -4.29 -11.52
C GLY A 71 -5.54 -5.49 -12.40
N ASN A 72 -6.73 -5.53 -13.01
CA ASN A 72 -7.12 -6.64 -13.89
C ASN A 72 -6.46 -6.58 -15.27
N ASP A 73 -5.94 -5.42 -15.68
CA ASP A 73 -5.14 -5.28 -16.90
C ASP A 73 -3.66 -5.57 -16.61
N LEU A 74 -3.32 -6.86 -16.56
CA LEU A 74 -1.99 -7.36 -16.21
C LEU A 74 -0.87 -6.80 -17.12
N ILE A 75 -1.19 -6.49 -18.38
CA ILE A 75 -0.22 -5.93 -19.33
C ILE A 75 0.18 -4.53 -18.88
N ASN A 76 -0.76 -3.75 -18.36
CA ASN A 76 -0.48 -2.43 -17.83
C ASN A 76 0.16 -2.52 -16.44
N VAL A 77 -0.38 -3.31 -15.50
CA VAL A 77 0.16 -3.43 -14.12
C VAL A 77 1.67 -3.72 -14.11
N TRP A 78 2.15 -4.59 -15.00
CA TRP A 78 3.56 -5.01 -15.04
C TRP A 78 4.34 -4.42 -16.22
N ASN A 79 3.93 -3.25 -16.71
CA ASN A 79 4.52 -2.59 -17.88
C ASN A 79 5.86 -1.88 -17.58
N THR A 80 6.80 -2.63 -17.01
CA THR A 80 8.13 -2.14 -16.64
C THR A 80 8.92 -1.65 -17.85
N GLU A 81 8.64 -2.17 -19.05
CA GLU A 81 9.24 -1.72 -20.32
C GLU A 81 8.87 -0.28 -20.67
N LYS A 82 7.70 0.20 -20.25
CA LYS A 82 7.29 1.62 -20.39
C LYS A 82 7.71 2.47 -19.19
N GLY A 83 8.45 1.90 -18.25
CA GLY A 83 8.89 2.59 -17.04
C GLY A 83 7.78 2.86 -16.03
N HIS A 84 6.65 2.15 -16.09
CA HIS A 84 5.54 2.27 -15.14
C HIS A 84 5.28 0.91 -14.45
N SER A 85 4.84 0.91 -13.19
CA SER A 85 4.64 -0.31 -12.40
C SER A 85 3.52 -0.16 -11.36
N GLY A 86 2.83 -1.28 -11.12
CA GLY A 86 1.76 -1.42 -10.14
C GLY A 86 0.40 -0.92 -10.61
N ILE A 87 -0.60 -1.03 -9.74
CA ILE A 87 -2.00 -0.71 -10.08
C ILE A 87 -2.17 0.77 -10.44
N TRP A 88 -1.44 1.67 -9.78
CA TRP A 88 -1.48 3.11 -10.05
C TRP A 88 -0.45 3.59 -11.08
N GLN A 89 0.22 2.66 -11.77
CA GLN A 89 1.19 2.96 -12.84
C GLN A 89 2.21 4.03 -12.41
N ASN A 90 2.84 3.85 -11.26
CA ASN A 90 3.91 4.75 -10.82
C ASN A 90 5.15 4.54 -11.68
N ASN A 91 5.92 5.59 -11.96
CA ASN A 91 7.19 5.47 -12.69
C ASN A 91 8.42 5.70 -11.81
N ALA A 92 9.58 5.24 -12.29
CA ALA A 92 10.83 5.31 -11.55
C ALA A 92 11.25 6.74 -11.20
N LEU A 93 10.96 7.70 -12.09
CA LEU A 93 11.29 9.11 -11.90
C LEU A 93 10.46 9.74 -10.78
N VAL A 94 9.18 9.36 -10.65
CA VAL A 94 8.32 9.78 -9.53
C VAL A 94 8.87 9.25 -8.21
N LEU A 95 9.25 7.96 -8.15
CA LEU A 95 9.85 7.38 -6.95
C LEU A 95 11.14 8.12 -6.57
N GLU A 96 12.04 8.32 -7.52
CA GLU A 96 13.30 9.04 -7.31
C GLU A 96 13.07 10.49 -6.84
N ALA A 97 12.11 11.19 -7.45
CA ALA A 97 11.75 12.55 -7.05
C ALA A 97 11.23 12.61 -5.61
N LEU A 98 10.35 11.67 -5.23
CA LEU A 98 9.82 11.60 -3.86
C LEU A 98 10.92 11.29 -2.84
N GLN A 99 11.83 10.35 -3.16
CA GLN A 99 12.97 9.99 -2.31
C GLN A 99 13.94 11.16 -2.10
N ASN A 100 14.17 11.97 -3.13
CA ASN A 100 15.13 13.07 -3.09
C ASN A 100 14.52 14.40 -2.58
N SER A 101 13.20 14.51 -2.50
CA SER A 101 12.56 15.75 -2.06
C SER A 101 12.48 15.84 -0.54
N ASN A 102 12.99 16.95 0.02
CA ASN A 102 12.79 17.27 1.44
C ASN A 102 11.37 17.76 1.77
N ASN A 103 10.51 17.94 0.76
CA ASN A 103 9.21 18.62 0.88
C ASN A 103 7.98 17.73 0.61
N SER A 104 8.15 16.47 0.19
CA SER A 104 6.97 15.63 -0.12
C SER A 104 6.15 15.24 1.11
N LEU A 105 6.78 15.17 2.28
CA LEU A 105 6.12 14.87 3.54
C LEU A 105 6.79 15.65 4.67
N THR A 106 5.98 16.12 5.62
CA THR A 106 6.49 16.59 6.91
C THR A 106 7.13 15.44 7.70
N GLU A 107 7.95 15.75 8.70
CA GLU A 107 8.53 14.74 9.59
C GLU A 107 7.45 13.86 10.23
N ASN A 108 6.37 14.46 10.73
CA ASN A 108 5.27 13.72 11.35
C ASN A 108 4.60 12.77 10.35
N GLN A 109 4.36 13.22 9.11
CA GLN A 109 3.79 12.35 8.07
C GLN A 109 4.72 11.17 7.74
N ARG A 110 6.05 11.34 7.76
CA ARG A 110 7.00 10.23 7.59
C ARG A 110 6.94 9.24 8.74
N ILE A 111 6.87 9.73 9.99
CA ILE A 111 6.70 8.89 11.18
C ILE A 111 5.37 8.12 11.06
N ASP A 112 4.28 8.80 10.75
CA ASP A 112 2.95 8.19 10.62
C ASP A 112 2.91 7.13 9.50
N MET A 113 3.61 7.36 8.37
CA MET A 113 3.73 6.35 7.31
C MET A 113 4.49 5.11 7.79
N SER A 114 5.58 5.30 8.52
CA SER A 114 6.37 4.20 9.08
C SER A 114 5.58 3.42 10.13
N GLU A 115 4.91 4.10 11.06
CA GLU A 115 4.22 3.46 12.18
C GLU A 115 2.88 2.83 11.77
N ASN A 116 2.08 3.50 10.93
CA ASN A 116 0.71 3.06 10.61
C ASN A 116 0.62 2.22 9.33
N LEU A 117 1.51 2.49 8.35
CA LEU A 117 1.52 1.81 7.06
C LEU A 117 2.71 0.87 6.89
N GLN A 118 3.72 0.92 7.78
CA GLN A 118 4.97 0.16 7.64
C GLN A 118 5.70 0.49 6.34
N ILE A 119 5.59 1.75 5.89
CA ILE A 119 6.20 2.23 4.65
C ILE A 119 7.30 3.23 4.99
N ASN A 120 8.49 2.95 4.47
CA ASN A 120 9.57 3.91 4.37
C ASN A 120 9.99 4.06 2.91
N ILE A 121 9.71 5.23 2.32
CA ILE A 121 9.93 5.49 0.89
C ILE A 121 11.41 5.39 0.51
N THR A 122 12.32 5.69 1.43
CA THR A 122 13.77 5.58 1.16
C THR A 122 14.22 4.16 0.91
N ASP A 123 13.43 3.18 1.34
CA ASP A 123 13.76 1.76 1.26
C ASP A 123 13.21 1.12 -0.02
N PHE A 124 12.36 1.85 -0.76
CA PHE A 124 11.76 1.35 -1.99
C PHE A 124 12.79 1.25 -3.12
N ASN A 125 12.77 0.10 -3.78
CA ASN A 125 13.62 -0.19 -4.92
C ASN A 125 12.73 -0.55 -6.12
N TRP A 126 12.89 0.22 -7.20
CA TRP A 126 12.18 0.01 -8.46
C TRP A 126 12.42 -1.38 -9.05
N GLU A 127 13.67 -1.80 -9.17
CA GLU A 127 14.07 -3.09 -9.76
C GLU A 127 13.61 -4.27 -8.91
N SER A 128 13.44 -4.05 -7.61
CA SER A 128 12.91 -5.05 -6.69
C SER A 128 11.41 -5.22 -6.82
N GLY A 129 10.69 -4.42 -7.60
CA GLY A 129 9.24 -4.54 -7.79
C GLY A 129 8.43 -4.10 -6.57
N ASP A 130 8.95 -3.20 -5.73
CA ASP A 130 8.25 -2.76 -4.52
C ASP A 130 6.96 -1.99 -4.83
N LEU A 131 6.86 -1.41 -6.03
CA LEU A 131 5.65 -0.72 -6.51
C LEU A 131 4.60 -1.67 -7.09
N GLU A 132 4.91 -2.96 -7.22
CA GLU A 132 3.94 -4.02 -7.57
C GLU A 132 3.16 -4.50 -6.32
N ILE A 133 3.58 -4.05 -5.13
CA ILE A 133 2.83 -4.23 -3.88
C ILE A 133 1.71 -3.19 -3.86
N PRO A 134 0.43 -3.58 -3.75
CA PRO A 134 -0.70 -2.65 -3.87
C PRO A 134 -0.64 -1.47 -2.90
N LEU A 135 -0.35 -1.71 -1.63
CA LEU A 135 -0.27 -0.65 -0.63
C LEU A 135 0.86 0.35 -0.92
N ASN A 136 2.02 -0.13 -1.35
CA ASN A 136 3.16 0.71 -1.73
C ASN A 136 2.84 1.55 -2.98
N SER A 137 2.26 0.91 -3.99
CA SER A 137 1.82 1.56 -5.22
C SER A 137 0.83 2.70 -4.94
N ALA A 138 -0.17 2.42 -4.09
CA ALA A 138 -1.15 3.41 -3.67
C ALA A 138 -0.50 4.56 -2.88
N ALA A 139 0.43 4.25 -1.98
CA ALA A 139 1.10 5.25 -1.16
C ALA A 139 1.95 6.22 -1.99
N ILE A 140 2.73 5.70 -2.95
CA ILE A 140 3.54 6.53 -3.85
C ILE A 140 2.67 7.41 -4.73
N ALA A 141 1.61 6.86 -5.31
CA ALA A 141 0.66 7.64 -6.10
C ALA A 141 0.03 8.76 -5.25
N ARG A 142 -0.40 8.43 -4.03
CA ARG A 142 -1.03 9.38 -3.12
C ARG A 142 -0.07 10.50 -2.70
N MET A 143 1.18 10.15 -2.42
CA MET A 143 2.24 11.09 -2.11
C MET A 143 2.51 12.01 -3.29
N PHE A 144 2.68 11.46 -4.48
CA PHE A 144 2.90 12.24 -5.69
C PHE A 144 1.78 13.26 -5.90
N ILE A 145 0.51 12.82 -5.81
CA ILE A 145 -0.67 13.70 -5.89
C ILE A 145 -0.63 14.80 -4.83
N SER A 146 -0.15 14.50 -3.62
CA SER A 146 -0.04 15.49 -2.54
C SER A 146 1.02 16.58 -2.78
N THR A 147 1.99 16.35 -3.68
CA THR A 147 3.04 17.33 -3.99
C THR A 147 2.54 18.53 -4.81
N PHE A 148 1.34 18.44 -5.40
CA PHE A 148 0.75 19.52 -6.18
C PHE A 148 0.02 20.51 -5.24
N GLU A 149 0.45 21.78 -5.25
CA GLU A 149 -0.03 22.84 -4.35
C GLU A 149 -1.56 23.04 -4.40
N ASN A 150 -2.20 23.23 -3.24
CA ASN A 150 -3.65 23.40 -3.06
C ASN A 150 -4.53 22.18 -3.45
N SER A 151 -4.06 20.95 -3.21
CA SER A 151 -4.69 19.66 -3.57
C SER A 151 -6.07 19.35 -2.95
N LEU A 152 -7.00 20.31 -3.01
CA LEU A 152 -8.43 20.06 -3.08
C LEU A 152 -8.71 19.43 -4.44
N ILE A 153 -8.55 18.11 -4.49
CA ILE A 153 -8.97 17.33 -5.64
C ILE A 153 -10.47 17.58 -5.86
N PRO A 154 -10.88 18.02 -7.06
CA PRO A 154 -12.29 18.29 -7.33
C PRO A 154 -13.15 17.06 -7.02
N PHE A 155 -14.37 17.28 -6.50
CA PHE A 155 -15.27 16.16 -6.21
C PHE A 155 -15.96 15.61 -7.46
N ASP A 156 -16.16 16.45 -8.48
CA ASP A 156 -16.84 16.07 -9.71
C ASP A 156 -15.88 15.40 -10.71
N LEU A 157 -16.44 14.52 -11.54
CA LEU A 157 -15.67 13.74 -12.51
C LEU A 157 -14.90 14.62 -13.51
N ALA A 158 -15.51 15.69 -14.01
CA ALA A 158 -14.88 16.56 -14.99
C ALA A 158 -13.72 17.37 -14.39
N GLY A 159 -13.89 17.82 -13.14
CA GLY A 159 -12.82 18.43 -12.36
C GLY A 159 -11.65 17.48 -12.14
N GLN A 160 -11.91 16.24 -11.74
CA GLN A 160 -10.86 15.24 -11.54
C GLN A 160 -10.11 14.88 -12.83
N ALA A 161 -10.83 14.77 -13.95
CA ALA A 161 -10.19 14.52 -15.25
C ALA A 161 -9.26 15.67 -15.65
N ARG A 162 -9.69 16.93 -15.47
CA ARG A 162 -8.83 18.10 -15.73
C ARG A 162 -7.62 18.16 -14.79
N PHE A 163 -7.82 17.82 -13.52
CA PHE A 163 -6.75 17.75 -12.54
C PHE A 163 -5.72 16.67 -12.92
N TRP A 164 -6.17 15.47 -13.29
CA TRP A 164 -5.30 14.37 -13.72
C TRP A 164 -4.41 14.73 -14.91
N VAL A 165 -4.97 15.39 -15.93
CA VAL A 165 -4.20 15.82 -17.11
C VAL A 165 -3.22 16.97 -16.81
N SER A 166 -3.36 17.64 -15.67
CA SER A 166 -2.46 18.72 -15.24
C SER A 166 -1.31 18.25 -14.34
N LEU A 167 -1.31 16.98 -13.92
CA LEU A 167 -0.22 16.36 -13.17
C LEU A 167 0.97 16.06 -14.09
#